data_AF-A0A9Q2EMG0-F1
#
_entry.id   AF-A0A9Q2EMG0-F1
#
_cell.length_a   1.000
_cell.length_b   1.000
_cell.length_c   1.000
_cell.angle_alpha   90.00
_cell.angle_beta   90.00
_cell.angle_gamma   90.00
#
_symmetry.space_group_name_H-M   'P 1'
#
loop_
_entity.id
_entity.type
_entity.pdbx_description
1 polymer ?
#
loop_
_entity_poly.entity_id
_entity_poly.type
_entity_poly.pdbx_seq_one_letter_code
_entity_poly.pdbx_strand_id
1 'polypeptide(L)'
;MADKELRFLVVDDFSTMRRIVRNLLKELGFNNVEEAEDGADALNKLRSSAFDFVISDWNMPNMDGLELLQTIRADGALSSLPVLMVTAEAKKENIIAAAQAGASGYVVKPFTAATLEEKLSKIFEKLGM
;
A
#
# COMPACT_ATOMS: atom_id res chain seq x y z
N MET A 1 -13.18 -0.86 -14.97
CA MET A 1 -11.86 -0.19 -15.05
C MET A 1 -11.84 0.77 -13.88
N ALA A 2 -10.89 0.62 -12.96
CA ALA A 2 -10.90 1.34 -11.68
C ALA A 2 -10.92 2.86 -11.88
N ASP A 3 -11.60 3.57 -10.98
CA ASP A 3 -11.67 5.02 -10.97
C ASP A 3 -10.25 5.62 -10.91
N LYS A 4 -9.95 6.57 -11.81
CA LYS A 4 -8.62 7.18 -11.91
C LYS A 4 -8.41 8.32 -10.91
N GLU A 5 -9.48 8.74 -10.24
CA GLU A 5 -9.45 9.74 -9.18
C GLU A 5 -9.10 9.17 -7.79
N LEU A 6 -8.97 7.84 -7.67
CA LEU A 6 -8.56 7.16 -6.44
C LEU A 6 -7.32 7.80 -5.83
N ARG A 7 -7.39 8.11 -4.54
CA ARG A 7 -6.32 8.72 -3.77
C ARG A 7 -5.46 7.66 -3.11
N PHE A 8 -4.21 7.56 -3.54
CA PHE A 8 -3.23 6.61 -3.02
C PHE A 8 -2.35 7.24 -1.94
N LEU A 9 -2.01 6.45 -0.92
CA LEU A 9 -0.91 6.72 -0.02
C LEU A 9 0.21 5.70 -0.27
N VAL A 10 1.39 6.19 -0.64
CA VAL A 10 2.60 5.39 -0.83
C VAL A 10 3.51 5.56 0.39
N VAL A 11 3.77 4.48 1.11
CA VAL A 11 4.55 4.47 2.35
C VAL A 11 5.82 3.65 2.14
N ASP A 12 6.98 4.27 2.29
CA ASP A 12 8.29 3.63 2.18
C ASP A 12 9.34 4.58 2.79
N ASP A 13 10.34 4.10 3.51
CA ASP A 13 11.37 4.93 4.13
C ASP A 13 12.35 5.51 3.10
N PHE A 14 12.51 4.85 1.95
CA PHE A 14 13.33 5.35 0.87
C PHE A 14 12.54 6.24 -0.09
N SER A 15 12.84 7.54 -0.06
CA SER A 15 12.25 8.52 -1.00
C SER A 15 12.38 8.12 -2.48
N THR A 16 13.47 7.44 -2.87
CA THR A 16 13.64 6.91 -4.23
C THR A 16 12.59 5.85 -4.56
N MET A 17 12.24 4.98 -3.61
CA MET A 17 11.23 3.96 -3.84
C MET A 17 9.83 4.55 -3.88
N ARG A 18 9.52 5.52 -3.01
CA ARG A 18 8.25 6.26 -3.10
C ARG A 18 8.06 6.91 -4.48
N ARG A 19 9.12 7.54 -5.00
CA ARG A 19 9.12 8.13 -6.36
C ARG A 19 8.91 7.09 -7.46
N ILE A 20 9.54 5.93 -7.36
CA ILE A 20 9.35 4.84 -8.32
C ILE A 20 7.89 4.38 -8.32
N VAL A 21 7.31 4.06 -7.16
CA VAL A 21 5.92 3.62 -7.06
C VAL A 21 4.96 4.69 -7.56
N ARG A 22 5.17 5.96 -7.20
CA ARG A 22 4.39 7.10 -7.70
C ARG A 22 4.43 7.21 -9.22
N ASN A 23 5.60 7.04 -9.83
CA ASN A 23 5.75 7.09 -11.29
C ASN A 23 5.04 5.90 -11.97
N LEU A 24 5.13 4.70 -11.40
CA LEU A 24 4.39 3.54 -11.90
C LEU A 24 2.87 3.77 -11.80
N LEU A 25 2.37 4.30 -10.68
CA LEU A 25 0.96 4.68 -10.54
C LEU A 25 0.53 5.71 -11.58
N LYS A 26 1.39 6.70 -11.85
CA LYS A 26 1.15 7.72 -12.87
C LYS A 26 1.11 7.13 -14.29
N GLU A 27 1.98 6.20 -14.62
CA GLU A 27 1.94 5.46 -15.89
C GLU A 27 0.62 4.69 -16.07
N LEU A 28 0.05 4.20 -14.97
CA LEU A 28 -1.25 3.55 -14.93
C LEU A 28 -2.44 4.53 -14.88
N GLY A 29 -2.18 5.84 -14.87
CA GLY A 29 -3.18 6.91 -14.88
C GLY A 29 -3.67 7.38 -13.51
N PHE A 30 -3.10 6.89 -12.41
CA PHE A 30 -3.43 7.34 -11.05
C PHE A 30 -2.53 8.52 -10.65
N ASN A 31 -3.08 9.73 -10.67
CA ASN A 31 -2.32 10.96 -10.42
C ASN A 31 -2.45 11.49 -8.99
N ASN A 32 -3.46 11.03 -8.25
CA ASN A 32 -3.75 11.47 -6.89
C ASN A 32 -2.97 10.64 -5.86
N VAL A 33 -1.67 10.93 -5.71
CA VAL A 33 -0.75 10.14 -4.88
C VAL A 33 -0.04 11.00 -3.86
N GLU A 34 -0.19 10.65 -2.59
CA GLU A 34 0.63 11.17 -1.50
C GLU A 34 1.67 10.18 -1.02
N GLU A 35 2.68 10.69 -0.34
CA GLU A 35 3.78 9.91 0.23
C GLU A 35 3.82 10.05 1.75
N ALA A 36 4.24 8.98 2.40
CA ALA A 36 4.64 8.95 3.80
C ALA A 36 5.96 8.20 3.97
N GLU A 37 6.79 8.59 4.95
CA GLU A 37 8.13 8.01 5.12
C GLU A 37 8.20 6.82 6.09
N ASP A 38 7.17 6.60 6.91
CA ASP A 38 7.05 5.41 7.76
C ASP A 38 5.58 5.19 8.14
N GLY A 39 5.30 4.15 8.94
CA GLY A 39 3.95 3.87 9.41
C GLY A 39 3.34 4.96 10.29
N ALA A 40 4.15 5.72 11.05
CA ALA A 40 3.65 6.76 11.93
C ALA A 40 3.20 8.00 11.12
N ASP A 41 4.00 8.43 10.14
CA ASP A 41 3.62 9.48 9.20
C ASP A 41 2.40 9.06 8.36
N ALA A 42 2.37 7.80 7.91
CA ALA A 42 1.23 7.26 7.18
C ALA A 42 -0.05 7.33 8.00
N LEU A 43 -0.03 6.89 9.25
CA LEU A 43 -1.20 6.91 10.13
C LEU A 43 -1.68 8.34 10.41
N ASN A 44 -0.76 9.29 10.59
CA ASN A 44 -1.11 10.71 10.75
C ASN A 44 -1.86 11.24 9.53
N LYS A 45 -1.43 10.90 8.32
CA LYS A 45 -2.09 11.28 7.07
C LYS A 45 -3.45 10.61 6.92
N LEU A 46 -3.52 9.29 7.15
CA LEU A 46 -4.76 8.50 7.08
C LEU A 46 -5.85 9.01 8.03
N ARG A 47 -5.47 9.53 9.19
CA ARG A 47 -6.42 10.14 10.15
C ARG A 47 -6.82 11.57 9.79
N SER A 48 -6.00 12.26 9.00
CA SER A 48 -6.22 13.66 8.63
C SER A 48 -6.93 13.83 7.28
N SER A 49 -7.05 12.76 6.50
CA SER A 49 -7.53 12.81 5.13
C SER A 49 -8.05 11.46 4.65
N ALA A 50 -9.02 11.47 3.74
CA ALA A 50 -9.51 10.25 3.10
C ALA A 50 -8.52 9.76 2.04
N PHE A 51 -8.29 8.46 2.04
CA PHE A 51 -7.51 7.71 1.04
C PHE A 51 -8.32 6.49 0.62
N ASP A 52 -8.12 6.03 -0.61
CA ASP A 52 -8.83 4.88 -1.16
C ASP A 52 -7.94 3.64 -1.25
N PHE A 53 -6.62 3.83 -1.13
CA PHE A 53 -5.66 2.73 -1.26
C PHE A 53 -4.31 3.05 -0.60
N VAL A 54 -3.72 2.07 0.07
CA VAL A 54 -2.36 2.17 0.63
C VAL A 54 -1.43 1.17 -0.06
N ILE A 55 -0.25 1.63 -0.45
CA ILE A 55 0.88 0.79 -0.84
C ILE A 55 1.97 1.01 0.19
N SER A 56 2.28 0.00 0.99
CA SER A 56 3.22 0.14 2.12
C SER A 56 4.41 -0.80 1.98
N ASP A 57 5.61 -0.28 2.18
CA ASP A 57 6.77 -1.13 2.47
C ASP A 57 6.59 -1.87 3.79
N TRP A 58 7.27 -3.00 3.91
CA TRP A 58 7.28 -3.82 5.11
C TRP A 58 8.25 -3.28 6.17
N ASN A 59 9.48 -2.94 5.77
CA ASN A 59 10.58 -2.67 6.69
C ASN A 59 10.83 -1.17 6.77
N MET A 60 10.22 -0.51 7.76
CA MET A 60 10.37 0.92 7.98
C MET A 60 10.79 1.20 9.42
N PRO A 61 11.53 2.29 9.69
CA PRO A 61 11.80 2.74 11.04
C PRO A 61 10.52 3.24 11.72
N ASN A 62 10.56 3.40 13.05
CA ASN A 62 9.48 3.92 13.91
C ASN A 62 8.22 3.04 13.99
N MET A 63 7.56 2.79 12.86
CA MET A 63 6.44 1.86 12.73
C MET A 63 6.58 1.13 11.40
N ASP A 64 6.67 -0.20 11.49
CA ASP A 64 6.83 -1.03 10.30
C ASP A 64 5.50 -1.21 9.54
N GLY A 65 5.57 -1.80 8.35
CA GLY A 65 4.39 -1.97 7.50
C GLY A 65 3.36 -2.95 8.07
N LEU A 66 3.79 -3.95 8.84
CA LEU A 66 2.89 -4.91 9.47
C LEU A 66 2.14 -4.26 10.64
N GLU A 67 2.83 -3.49 11.46
CA GLU A 67 2.25 -2.68 12.53
C GLU A 67 1.28 -1.64 11.98
N LEU A 68 1.63 -0.96 10.88
CA LEU A 68 0.73 -0.04 10.18
C LEU A 68 -0.55 -0.77 9.72
N LEU A 69 -0.40 -1.91 9.05
CA LEU A 69 -1.54 -2.72 8.57
C LEU A 69 -2.46 -3.14 9.72
N GLN A 70 -1.90 -3.65 10.81
CA GLN A 70 -2.68 -4.04 11.99
C GLN A 70 -3.42 -2.84 12.60
N THR A 71 -2.76 -1.68 12.64
CA THR A 71 -3.36 -0.45 13.15
C THR A 71 -4.51 0.04 12.26
N ILE A 72 -4.34 0.01 10.93
CA ILE A 72 -5.40 0.31 9.96
C ILE A 72 -6.60 -0.61 10.17
N ARG A 73 -6.37 -1.92 10.36
CA ARG A 73 -7.43 -2.92 10.53
C ARG A 73 -8.15 -2.80 11.87
N ALA A 74 -7.48 -2.32 12.91
CA ALA A 74 -8.07 -2.06 14.22
C ALA A 74 -8.85 -0.74 14.28
N ASP A 75 -8.59 0.20 13.36
CA ASP A 75 -9.28 1.49 13.30
C ASP A 75 -10.62 1.36 12.55
N GLY A 76 -11.73 1.68 13.23
CA GLY A 76 -13.08 1.52 12.66
C GLY A 76 -13.31 2.30 11.37
N ALA A 77 -12.64 3.44 11.19
CA ALA A 77 -12.76 4.26 9.98
C ALA A 77 -11.86 3.79 8.83
N LEU A 78 -10.79 3.05 9.12
CA LEU A 78 -9.78 2.61 8.15
C LEU A 78 -9.82 1.09 7.89
N SER A 79 -10.62 0.34 8.66
CA SER A 79 -10.60 -1.13 8.66
C SER A 79 -10.81 -1.77 7.29
N SER A 80 -11.61 -1.13 6.42
CA SER A 80 -11.87 -1.57 5.04
C SER A 80 -10.88 -1.05 4.00
N LEU A 81 -9.94 -0.18 4.39
CA LEU A 81 -8.99 0.44 3.47
C LEU A 81 -8.09 -0.64 2.81
N PRO A 82 -8.03 -0.72 1.47
CA PRO A 82 -7.16 -1.67 0.80
C PRO A 82 -5.69 -1.36 1.09
N VAL A 83 -4.91 -2.39 1.42
CA VAL A 83 -3.47 -2.28 1.68
C VAL A 83 -2.71 -3.32 0.85
N LEU A 84 -1.86 -2.85 -0.06
CA LEU A 84 -0.89 -3.68 -0.79
C LEU A 84 0.46 -3.61 -0.07
N MET A 85 0.90 -4.75 0.45
CA MET A 85 2.21 -4.86 1.10
C MET A 85 3.32 -5.02 0.06
N VAL A 86 4.38 -4.25 0.22
CA VAL A 86 5.58 -4.29 -0.61
C VAL A 86 6.73 -4.78 0.26
N THR A 87 7.52 -5.74 -0.23
CA THR A 87 8.67 -6.26 0.53
C THR A 87 9.83 -6.60 -0.38
N ALA A 88 11.05 -6.51 0.13
CA ALA A 88 12.24 -7.04 -0.55
C ALA A 88 12.39 -8.56 -0.39
N GLU A 89 11.72 -9.16 0.60
CA GLU A 89 11.89 -10.58 0.94
C GLU A 89 10.65 -11.41 0.57
N ALA A 90 10.83 -12.39 -0.33
CA ALA A 90 9.81 -13.36 -0.67
C ALA A 90 9.73 -14.53 0.34
N LYS A 91 9.76 -14.23 1.65
CA LYS A 91 9.64 -15.25 2.71
C LYS A 91 8.18 -15.67 2.87
N LYS A 92 7.94 -16.98 2.95
CA LYS A 92 6.59 -17.54 3.09
C LYS A 92 5.93 -17.07 4.37
N GLU A 93 6.72 -16.91 5.42
CA GLU A 93 6.31 -16.46 6.75
C GLU A 93 5.75 -15.03 6.69
N ASN A 94 6.42 -14.12 5.96
CA ASN A 94 5.96 -12.74 5.79
C ASN A 94 4.63 -12.68 5.02
N ILE A 95 4.49 -13.50 3.97
CA ILE A 95 3.24 -13.58 3.20
C ILE A 95 2.08 -14.06 4.09
N ILE A 96 2.33 -15.08 4.92
CA ILE A 96 1.33 -15.59 5.86
C ILE A 96 0.96 -14.53 6.89
N ALA A 97 1.95 -13.83 7.47
CA ALA A 97 1.73 -12.78 8.46
C ALA A 97 0.90 -11.62 7.87
N ALA A 98 1.22 -11.15 6.66
CA ALA A 98 0.44 -10.12 5.97
C ALA A 98 -1.00 -10.56 5.72
N ALA A 99 -1.20 -11.79 5.24
CA ALA A 99 -2.52 -12.31 4.95
C ALA A 99 -3.36 -12.45 6.23
N GLN A 100 -2.77 -12.92 7.34
CA GLN A 100 -3.42 -13.02 8.64
C GLN A 100 -3.76 -11.66 9.22
N ALA A 101 -2.91 -10.65 9.00
CA ALA A 101 -3.18 -9.27 9.37
C ALA A 101 -4.19 -8.57 8.43
N GLY A 102 -4.68 -9.25 7.38
CA GLY A 102 -5.71 -8.71 6.50
C GLY A 102 -5.20 -7.83 5.37
N ALA A 103 -3.96 -8.03 4.91
CA ALA A 103 -3.46 -7.39 3.69
C ALA A 103 -4.35 -7.72 2.49
N SER A 104 -4.60 -6.74 1.62
CA SER A 104 -5.38 -6.94 0.39
C SER A 104 -4.57 -7.69 -0.66
N GLY A 105 -3.25 -7.52 -0.65
CA GLY A 105 -2.32 -8.28 -1.47
C GLY A 105 -0.87 -8.03 -1.05
N TYR A 106 0.05 -8.65 -1.78
CA TYR A 106 1.49 -8.44 -1.60
C TYR A 106 2.22 -8.42 -2.95
N VAL A 107 3.34 -7.70 -3.01
CA VAL A 107 4.27 -7.66 -4.14
C VAL A 107 5.72 -7.61 -3.64
N VAL A 108 6.62 -8.26 -4.38
CA VAL A 108 8.04 -8.36 -4.03
C VAL A 108 8.84 -7.41 -4.93
N LYS A 109 9.78 -6.66 -4.34
CA LYS A 109 10.73 -5.80 -5.05
C LYS A 109 11.83 -6.64 -5.72
N PRO A 110 12.34 -6.25 -6.91
CA PRO A 110 11.83 -5.18 -7.78
C PRO A 110 10.59 -5.62 -8.59
N PHE A 111 9.71 -4.68 -8.94
CA PHE A 111 8.52 -4.93 -9.76
C PHE A 111 8.34 -3.86 -10.84
N THR A 112 7.61 -4.21 -11.89
CA THR A 112 7.32 -3.33 -13.04
C THR A 112 5.92 -2.72 -12.93
N ALA A 113 5.59 -1.77 -13.83
CA ALA A 113 4.23 -1.23 -13.96
C ALA A 113 3.20 -2.34 -14.19
N ALA A 114 3.52 -3.31 -15.06
CA ALA A 114 2.64 -4.44 -15.36
C ALA A 114 2.39 -5.33 -14.13
N THR A 115 3.42 -5.60 -13.32
CA THR A 115 3.24 -6.36 -12.07
C THR A 115 2.39 -5.58 -11.06
N LEU A 116 2.61 -4.27 -10.94
CA LEU A 116 1.79 -3.43 -10.07
C LEU A 116 0.33 -3.39 -10.55
N GLU A 117 0.10 -3.21 -11.85
CA GLU A 117 -1.23 -3.22 -12.48
C GLU A 117 -1.97 -4.54 -12.24
N GLU A 118 -1.29 -5.68 -12.42
CA GLU A 118 -1.86 -7.00 -12.17
C GLU A 118 -2.33 -7.12 -10.71
N LYS A 119 -1.51 -6.66 -9.76
CA LYS A 119 -1.82 -6.72 -8.32
C LYS A 119 -2.99 -5.81 -7.96
N LEU A 120 -2.98 -4.56 -8.45
CA LEU A 120 -4.06 -3.61 -8.25
C LEU A 120 -5.37 -4.13 -8.84
N SER A 121 -5.36 -4.63 -10.08
CA SER A 121 -6.54 -5.15 -10.77
C SER A 121 -7.19 -6.31 -9.99
N LYS A 122 -6.38 -7.25 -9.50
CA LYS A 122 -6.87 -8.37 -8.67
C LYS A 122 -7.51 -7.90 -7.35
N ILE A 123 -6.96 -6.85 -6.74
CA ILE A 123 -7.50 -6.28 -5.51
C ILE A 123 -8.83 -5.56 -5.80
N PHE A 124 -8.87 -4.73 -6.86
CA PHE A 124 -10.10 -4.02 -7.26
C PHE A 124 -11.24 -4.99 -7.60
N GLU A 125 -10.95 -6.04 -8.37
CA GLU A 125 -11.95 -7.06 -8.71
C GLU A 125 -12.49 -7.76 -7.45
N LYS A 126 -11.63 -8.12 -6.51
CA LYS A 126 -12.02 -8.77 -5.25
C LYS A 126 -12.88 -7.85 -4.36
N LEU A 127 -12.65 -6.55 -4.41
CA LEU A 127 -13.32 -5.56 -3.58
C LEU A 127 -14.53 -4.88 -4.27
N GLY A 128 -14.76 -5.16 -5.55
CA GLY A 128 -15.83 -4.53 -6.32
C GLY A 128 -15.62 -3.03 -6.57
N MET A 129 -14.36 -2.61 -6.70
CA MET A 129 -13.94 -1.23 -7.00
C MET A 129 -13.86 -0.95 -8.51
#